data_AF-A0A292SIG8-F1
#
_entry.id   AF-A0A292SIG8-F1
#
_cell.length_a   1.000
_cell.length_b   1.000
_cell.length_c   1.000
_cell.angle_alpha   90.00
_cell.angle_beta   90.00
_cell.angle_gamma   90.00
#
_symmetry.space_group_name_H-M   'P 1'
#
loop_
_entity.id
_entity.type
_entity.pdbx_description
1 polymer ?
#
loop_
_entity_poly.entity_id
_entity_poly.type
_entity_poly.pdbx_seq_one_letter_code
_entity_poly.pdbx_strand_id
1 'polypeptide(L)' 'ALSDYCRPTVTITLPKVNGYYIGQLLYMFEVQTAIAGELYNINTFNQPGVEQAKNYTYALMGRAGYEESAQALQEKMAIV' A
#
# COMPACT_ATOMS: atom_id res chain seq x y z
N ALA A 1 16.99 -26.27 0.26
CA ALA A 1 15.66 -26.59 0.79
C ALA A 1 14.54 -25.98 -0.05
N LEU A 2 14.32 -24.66 -0.04
CA LEU A 2 13.20 -24.05 -0.81
C LEU A 2 13.33 -24.22 -2.33
N SER A 3 14.55 -24.06 -2.87
CA SER A 3 14.89 -24.33 -4.26
C SER A 3 14.60 -25.77 -4.67
N ASP A 4 14.91 -26.72 -3.79
CA ASP A 4 14.82 -28.16 -4.04
C ASP A 4 13.35 -28.62 -4.16
N TYR A 5 12.42 -27.82 -3.65
CA TYR A 5 10.98 -27.99 -3.80
C TYR A 5 10.35 -26.98 -4.77
N CYS A 6 11.12 -26.46 -5.74
CA CYS A 6 10.68 -25.58 -6.81
C CYS A 6 9.97 -24.29 -6.33
N ARG A 7 10.39 -23.74 -5.19
CA ARG A 7 9.84 -22.46 -4.68
C ARG A 7 10.71 -21.29 -5.14
N PRO A 8 10.16 -20.29 -5.86
CA PRO A 8 10.91 -19.11 -6.26
C PRO A 8 11.55 -18.43 -5.05
N THR A 9 12.83 -18.09 -5.16
CA THR A 9 13.61 -17.50 -4.08
C THR A 9 14.55 -16.44 -4.64
N VAL A 10 14.75 -15.35 -3.92
CA VAL A 10 15.69 -14.27 -4.24
C VAL A 10 16.51 -13.95 -2.99
N THR A 11 17.83 -13.76 -3.16
CA THR A 11 18.74 -13.34 -2.09
C THR A 11 19.40 -12.03 -2.48
N ILE A 12 19.28 -11.01 -1.63
CA ILE A 12 19.99 -9.73 -1.76
C ILE A 12 21.06 -9.68 -0.68
N THR A 13 22.33 -9.60 -1.08
CA THR A 13 23.47 -9.63 -0.14
C THR A 13 24.03 -8.23 0.04
N LEU A 14 24.15 -7.79 1.30
CA LEU A 14 24.77 -6.51 1.65
C LEU A 14 26.18 -6.77 2.22
N PRO A 15 27.20 -5.98 1.83
CA PRO A 15 28.54 -6.12 2.41
C PRO A 15 28.61 -5.85 3.91
N LYS A 16 27.81 -4.90 4.41
CA LYS A 16 27.65 -4.57 5.84
C LYS A 16 26.30 -3.92 6.09
N VAL A 17 25.74 -4.11 7.28
CA VAL A 17 24.55 -3.37 7.72
C VAL A 17 24.99 -2.03 8.31
N ASN A 18 24.88 -0.96 7.51
CA ASN A 18 25.09 0.42 7.92
C ASN A 18 24.26 1.38 7.04
N GLY A 19 24.23 2.67 7.38
CA GLY A 19 23.42 3.65 6.64
C GLY A 19 23.75 3.74 5.14
N TYR A 20 25.02 3.54 4.76
CA TYR A 20 25.44 3.60 3.36
C TYR A 20 24.83 2.46 2.54
N TYR A 21 24.97 1.21 2.99
CA TYR A 21 24.44 0.05 2.26
C TYR A 21 22.91 -0.09 2.40
N ILE A 22 22.32 0.36 3.51
CA ILE A 22 20.87 0.42 3.66
C ILE A 22 20.26 1.45 2.70
N GLY A 23 20.91 2.61 2.52
CA GLY A 23 20.46 3.59 1.52
C GLY A 23 20.41 3.02 0.11
N GLN A 24 21.43 2.24 -0.29
CA GLN A 24 21.43 1.54 -1.57
C GLN A 24 20.27 0.54 -1.70
N LEU A 25 20.01 -0.25 -0.65
CA LEU A 25 18.93 -1.22 -0.63
C LEU A 25 17.56 -0.56 -0.77
N LEU A 26 17.31 0.53 -0.03
CA LEU A 26 16.06 1.28 -0.09
C LEU A 26 15.83 1.86 -1.49
N TYR A 27 16.84 2.54 -2.04
CA TYR A 27 16.75 3.12 -3.39
C TYR A 27 16.48 2.05 -4.45
N MET A 28 17.16 0.90 -4.35
CA MET A 28 16.92 -0.24 -5.24
C MET A 28 15.45 -0.71 -5.16
N PHE A 29 14.87 -0.83 -3.97
CA PHE A 29 13.46 -1.22 -3.81
C PHE A 29 12.47 -0.15 -4.29
N GLU A 30 12.77 1.14 -4.12
CA GLU A 30 11.95 2.24 -4.64
C GLU A 30 11.90 2.18 -6.17
N VAL A 31 13.05 2.04 -6.83
CA VAL A 31 13.15 1.90 -8.29
C VAL A 31 12.46 0.61 -8.77
N GLN A 32 12.67 -0.51 -8.08
CA GLN A 32 11.99 -1.78 -8.39
C GLN A 32 10.47 -1.62 -8.34
N THR A 33 9.96 -0.91 -7.32
CA THR A 33 8.52 -0.65 -7.16
C THR A 33 7.96 0.16 -8.33
N ALA A 34 8.67 1.22 -8.75
CA ALA A 34 8.28 2.02 -9.91
C ALA A 34 8.22 1.20 -11.21
N ILE A 35 9.24 0.37 -11.45
CA ILE A 35 9.28 -0.52 -12.62
C ILE A 35 8.15 -1.55 -12.56
N ALA A 36 7.91 -2.15 -11.39
CA ALA A 36 6.85 -3.14 -11.22
C ALA A 36 5.46 -2.57 -11.49
N GLY A 37 5.19 -1.32 -11.09
CA GLY A 37 3.91 -0.69 -11.39
C GLY A 37 3.66 -0.50 -12.88
N GLU A 38 4.69 -0.07 -13.63
CA GLU A 38 4.61 -0.01 -15.10
C GLU A 38 4.38 -1.41 -15.71
N LEU A 39 5.12 -2.43 -15.26
CA LEU A 39 4.96 -3.81 -15.71
C LEU A 39 3.56 -4.37 -15.44
N TYR A 40 2.93 -3.95 -14.34
CA TYR A 40 1.56 -4.34 -13.98
C TYR A 40 0.49 -3.40 -14.54
N ASN A 41 0.87 -2.39 -15.32
CA ASN A 41 -0.03 -1.39 -15.90
C ASN A 41 -0.89 -0.68 -14.83
N ILE A 42 -0.26 -0.31 -13.71
CA ILE A 42 -0.87 0.44 -12.61
C ILE A 42 -0.08 1.72 -12.32
N ASN A 43 -0.75 2.74 -11.80
CA ASN A 43 -0.05 3.92 -11.31
C ASN A 43 0.59 3.65 -9.94
N THR A 44 1.91 3.56 -9.90
CA THR A 44 2.68 3.29 -8.68
C THR A 44 2.63 4.44 -7.65
N PHE A 45 2.32 5.65 -8.09
CA PHE A 45 2.49 6.87 -7.31
C PHE A 45 1.17 7.40 -6.73
N ASN A 46 0.07 6.64 -6.82
CA ASN A 46 -1.21 7.03 -6.24
C ASN A 46 -1.74 5.99 -5.23
N GLN A 47 -2.75 6.39 -4.46
CA GLN A 47 -3.41 5.53 -3.47
C GLN A 47 -4.88 5.92 -3.26
N PRO A 48 -5.75 5.85 -4.29
CA PRO A 48 -7.13 6.32 -4.18
C PRO A 48 -7.96 5.60 -3.11
N GLY A 49 -7.64 4.33 -2.81
CA GLY A 49 -8.39 3.52 -1.85
C GLY A 49 -8.35 4.03 -0.40
N VAL A 50 -7.31 4.77 0.01
CA VAL A 50 -7.19 5.22 1.41
C VAL A 50 -8.16 6.35 1.75
N GLU A 51 -8.58 7.14 0.75
CA GLU A 51 -9.49 8.26 0.96
C GLU A 51 -10.90 7.79 1.33
N GLN A 52 -11.35 6.66 0.78
CA GLN A 52 -12.65 6.08 1.16
C GLN A 52 -12.67 5.67 2.64
N ALA A 53 -11.59 5.03 3.12
CA ALA A 53 -11.48 4.65 4.53
C ALA A 53 -11.52 5.88 5.45
N LYS A 54 -10.81 6.96 5.09
CA LYS A 54 -10.85 8.23 5.83
C LYS A 54 -12.25 8.82 5.88
N ASN A 55 -12.95 8.86 4.75
CA ASN A 55 -14.31 9.41 4.67
C ASN A 55 -15.29 8.65 5.57
N TYR A 56 -15.21 7.31 5.58
CA TYR A 56 -16.03 6.50 6.48
C TYR A 56 -15.69 6.76 7.96
N THR A 57 -14.41 6.87 8.31
CA THR A 57 -14.02 7.21 9.69
C THR A 57 -14.54 8.59 10.10
N TYR A 58 -14.39 9.61 9.25
CA TYR A 58 -14.88 10.97 9.55
C TYR A 58 -16.40 11.02 9.70
N ALA A 59 -17.12 10.30 8.83
CA ALA A 59 -18.56 10.14 8.91
C ALA A 59 -18.99 9.48 10.24
N LEU A 60 -18.36 8.36 10.63
CA LEU A 60 -18.65 7.65 11.88
C LEU A 60 -18.35 8.48 13.13
N MET A 61 -17.31 9.32 13.07
CA MET A 61 -16.93 10.19 14.17
C MET A 61 -17.75 11.50 14.22
N GLY A 62 -18.72 11.69 13.31
CA GLY A 62 -19.58 12.88 13.29
C GLY A 62 -18.82 14.17 12.96
N ARG A 63 -17.78 14.09 12.13
CA ARG A 63 -17.00 15.28 11.75
C ARG A 63 -17.86 16.22 10.90
N ALA A 64 -17.90 17.51 11.26
CA ALA A 64 -18.60 18.53 10.49
C ALA A 64 -18.11 18.56 9.02
N GLY A 65 -19.04 18.61 8.07
CA GLY A 65 -18.78 18.55 6.63
C GLY A 65 -18.78 17.15 6.02
N TYR A 66 -19.07 16.11 6.81
CA TYR A 66 -19.17 14.71 6.36
C TYR A 66 -20.58 14.12 6.56
N GLU A 67 -21.60 14.97 6.69
CA GLU A 67 -22.98 14.57 6.99
C GLU A 67 -23.58 13.68 5.88
N GLU A 68 -23.33 14.01 4.61
CA GLU A 68 -23.77 13.20 3.47
C GLU A 68 -23.10 11.81 3.45
N SER A 69 -21.80 11.76 3.75
CA SER A 69 -21.07 10.49 3.88
C SER A 69 -21.57 9.65 5.05
N ALA A 70 -22.01 10.28 6.15
CA ALA A 70 -22.62 9.60 7.30
C ALA A 70 -23.98 8.99 6.97
N GLN A 71 -24.82 9.72 6.23
CA GLN A 71 -26.11 9.20 5.75
C GLN A 71 -25.91 8.01 4.80
N ALA A 72 -25.06 8.16 3.78
CA ALA A 72 -24.77 7.08 2.84
C ALA A 72 -24.18 5.84 3.53
N LEU A 73 -23.39 6.02 4.59
CA LEU A 73 -22.85 4.91 5.38
C LEU A 73 -23.94 4.24 6.24
N GLN A 74 -24.82 5.01 6.89
CA GLN A 74 -25.94 4.48 7.65
C GLN A 74 -26.87 3.63 6.77
N GLU A 75 -27.18 4.09 5.56
CA GLU A 75 -27.98 3.34 4.59
C GLU A 75 -27.31 2.02 4.20
N LYS A 76 -26.00 2.04 3.91
CA LYS A 76 -25.25 0.81 3.58
C LYS A 76 -25.19 -0.17 4.75
N MET A 77 -25.05 0.32 5.98
CA MET A 77 -25.01 -0.53 7.18
C MET A 77 -26.38 -1.13 7.53
N ALA A 78 -27.49 -0.48 7.14
CA ALA A 78 -28.84 -0.99 7.37
C ALA A 78 -29.27 -2.11 6.40
N ILE A 79 -28.54 -2.29 5.29
CA ILE A 79 -28.79 -3.30 4.26
C ILE A 79 -28.02 -4.61 4.53
N VAL A 80 -27.04 -4.58 5.45
CA VAL A 80 -26.26 -5.75 5.90
C VAL A 80 -26.85 -6.29 7.20
#